data_AF-A0A3D8GJH2-F1
#
_entry.id   AF-A0A3D8GJH2-F1
#
_cell.length_a   1.000
_cell.length_b   1.000
_cell.length_c   1.000
_cell.angle_alpha   90.00
_cell.angle_beta   90.00
_cell.angle_gamma   90.00
#
_symmetry.space_group_name_H-M   'P 1'
#
loop_
_entity.id
_entity.type
_entity.pdbx_description
1 polymer ?
#
loop_
_entity_poly.entity_id
_entity_poly.type
_entity_poly.pdbx_seq_one_letter_code
_entity_poly.pdbx_strand_id
1 'polypeptide(L)'
;MIALSTLRQIAIIIFAISIISPLLAYFHIIIHAFFKSLIFICAGIIIHETSYQDIRIIRINRNSIPITTTIIGLTNAALIGLPFTSGFFSKDIIIEKIISSKIECILTLIIISSIGITASYSIRIINLSN
;
A
#
# COMPACT_ATOMS: atom_id res chain seq x y z
N MET A 1 6.20 8.05 5.96
CA MET A 1 5.15 7.69 4.97
C MET A 1 4.75 6.20 5.01
N ILE A 2 5.71 5.30 5.15
CA ILE A 2 5.45 3.84 5.15
C ILE A 2 4.59 3.41 6.35
N ALA A 3 4.79 4.02 7.53
CA ALA A 3 3.97 3.77 8.72
C ALA A 3 2.52 4.33 8.61
N LEU A 4 2.33 5.51 8.01
CA LEU A 4 0.98 6.04 7.81
C LEU A 4 0.15 5.13 6.88
N SER A 5 0.81 4.53 5.90
CA SER A 5 0.15 3.55 5.02
C SER A 5 -0.10 2.19 5.68
N THR A 6 0.61 1.78 6.75
CA THR A 6 0.23 0.58 7.53
C THR A 6 -1.02 0.87 8.36
N LEU A 7 -1.07 2.01 9.05
CA LEU A 7 -2.22 2.40 9.87
C LEU A 7 -3.52 2.36 9.05
N ARG A 8 -3.50 2.88 7.82
CA ARG A 8 -4.66 2.86 6.95
C ARG A 8 -5.06 1.46 6.46
N GLN A 9 -4.10 0.61 6.10
CA GLN A 9 -4.41 -0.76 5.68
C GLN A 9 -4.97 -1.58 6.85
N ILE A 10 -4.47 -1.34 8.08
CA ILE A 10 -5.05 -1.92 9.30
C ILE A 10 -6.51 -1.47 9.48
N ALA A 11 -6.83 -0.20 9.22
CA ALA A 11 -8.22 0.26 9.26
C ALA A 11 -9.12 -0.53 8.28
N ILE A 12 -8.67 -0.75 7.04
CA ILE A 12 -9.41 -1.56 6.04
C ILE A 12 -9.60 -3.01 6.52
N ILE A 13 -8.58 -3.60 7.15
CA ILE A 13 -8.64 -4.95 7.73
C ILE A 13 -9.66 -5.03 8.86
N ILE A 14 -9.69 -4.04 9.75
CA ILE A 14 -10.68 -3.96 10.84
C ILE A 14 -12.10 -3.85 10.27
N PHE A 15 -12.30 -3.04 9.22
CA PHE A 15 -13.60 -2.97 8.53
C PHE A 15 -13.99 -4.29 7.86
N ALA A 16 -13.04 -5.01 7.25
CA ALA A 16 -13.31 -6.33 6.67
C ALA A 16 -13.76 -7.35 7.72
N ILE A 17 -13.19 -7.32 8.93
CA ILE A 17 -13.62 -8.14 10.07
C ILE A 17 -15.04 -7.76 10.49
N SER A 18 -15.37 -6.47 10.54
CA SER A 18 -16.70 -5.96 10.90
C SER A 18 -17.81 -6.50 9.98
N ILE A 19 -17.53 -6.70 8.69
CA ILE A 19 -18.50 -7.24 7.70
C ILE A 19 -18.53 -8.79 7.70
N ILE A 20 -18.05 -9.44 8.77
CA ILE A 20 -18.08 -10.90 8.93
C ILE A 20 -17.31 -11.60 7.81
N SER A 21 -16.20 -11.01 7.36
CA SER A 21 -15.30 -11.61 6.35
C SER A 21 -13.90 -11.92 6.91
N PRO A 22 -13.78 -12.72 8.00
CA PRO A 22 -12.50 -12.92 8.70
C PRO A 22 -11.45 -13.63 7.84
N LEU A 23 -11.86 -14.58 7.00
CA LEU A 23 -10.95 -15.28 6.08
C LEU A 23 -10.31 -14.30 5.07
N LEU A 24 -11.10 -13.34 4.58
CA LEU A 24 -10.66 -12.34 3.63
C LEU A 24 -9.72 -11.32 4.29
N ALA A 25 -10.05 -10.91 5.52
CA ALA A 25 -9.19 -10.07 6.35
C ALA A 25 -7.83 -10.75 6.63
N TYR A 26 -7.83 -12.04 6.97
CA TYR A 26 -6.62 -12.82 7.18
C TYR A 26 -5.75 -12.91 5.92
N PHE A 27 -6.36 -13.23 4.78
CA PHE A 27 -5.67 -13.23 3.49
C PHE A 27 -5.02 -11.86 3.19
N HIS A 28 -5.75 -10.77 3.43
CA HIS A 28 -5.22 -9.42 3.23
C HIS A 28 -4.09 -9.08 4.21
N ILE A 29 -4.15 -9.53 5.48
CA ILE A 29 -3.05 -9.36 6.44
C ILE A 29 -1.76 -9.99 5.93
N ILE A 30 -1.82 -11.23 5.39
CA ILE A 30 -0.63 -11.93 4.86
C ILE A 30 -0.02 -11.14 3.70
N ILE A 31 -0.83 -10.75 2.72
CA ILE A 31 -0.37 -10.00 1.56
C ILE A 31 0.20 -8.63 1.97
N HIS A 32 -0.48 -7.95 2.89
CA HIS A 32 -0.04 -6.67 3.43
C HIS A 32 1.32 -6.81 4.14
N ALA A 33 1.50 -7.84 4.97
CA ALA A 33 2.77 -8.09 5.67
C ALA A 33 3.91 -8.32 4.67
N PHE A 34 3.68 -9.12 3.62
CA PHE A 34 4.67 -9.38 2.58
C PHE A 34 5.10 -8.08 1.88
N PHE A 35 4.16 -7.30 1.35
CA PHE A 35 4.50 -6.05 0.65
C PHE A 35 5.12 -4.99 1.56
N LYS A 36 4.70 -4.93 2.83
CA LYS A 36 5.31 -4.01 3.79
C LYS A 36 6.75 -4.39 4.09
N SER A 37 7.04 -5.68 4.30
CA SER A 37 8.41 -6.14 4.53
C SER A 37 9.34 -5.78 3.36
N LEU A 38 8.89 -5.97 2.12
CA LEU A 38 9.65 -5.59 0.92
C LEU A 38 9.95 -4.09 0.86
N ILE A 39 8.95 -3.24 1.12
CA ILE A 39 9.15 -1.78 1.12
C ILE A 39 10.12 -1.33 2.21
N PHE A 40 10.07 -1.94 3.40
CA PHE A 40 11.02 -1.63 4.47
C PHE A 40 12.45 -2.05 4.12
N ILE A 41 12.63 -3.22 3.49
CA ILE A 41 13.95 -3.67 3.02
C ILE A 41 14.49 -2.70 1.96
N CYS A 42 13.70 -2.37 0.95
CA CYS A 42 14.16 -1.45 -0.10
C CYS A 42 14.43 -0.04 0.44
N ALA A 43 13.61 0.45 1.37
CA ALA A 43 13.87 1.72 2.05
C ALA A 43 15.17 1.66 2.87
N GLY A 44 15.46 0.53 3.54
CA GLY A 44 16.71 0.30 4.25
C GLY A 44 17.93 0.40 3.34
N ILE A 45 17.87 -0.20 2.14
CA ILE A 45 18.94 -0.09 1.14
C ILE A 45 19.13 1.37 0.70
N ILE A 46 18.04 2.10 0.44
CA ILE A 46 18.13 3.52 0.06
C ILE A 46 18.75 4.37 1.18
N ILE A 47 18.37 4.13 2.43
CA ILE A 47 18.92 4.86 3.58
C ILE A 47 20.40 4.51 3.76
N HIS A 48 20.81 3.26 3.53
CA HIS A 48 22.21 2.87 3.61
C HIS A 48 23.06 3.59 2.56
N GLU A 49 22.58 3.66 1.32
CA GLU A 49 23.27 4.30 0.21
C GLU A 49 23.33 5.83 0.33
N THR A 50 22.24 6.45 0.82
CA THR A 50 22.14 7.92 0.88
C THR A 50 22.49 8.50 2.23
N SER A 51 22.53 7.70 3.31
CA SER A 51 22.65 8.13 4.71
C SER A 51 21.56 9.10 5.21
N TYR A 52 20.56 9.41 4.38
CA TYR A 52 19.45 10.28 4.70
C TYR A 52 18.14 9.51 4.73
N GLN A 53 17.22 9.92 5.60
CA GLN A 53 15.86 9.36 5.70
C GLN A 53 14.79 10.30 5.13
N ASP A 54 15.13 11.58 4.96
CA ASP A 54 14.18 12.56 4.45
C ASP A 54 14.02 12.41 2.94
N ILE A 55 12.81 12.01 2.53
CA ILE A 55 12.33 11.89 1.14
C ILE A 55 12.61 13.15 0.31
N ARG A 56 12.71 14.33 0.93
CA ARG A 56 13.02 15.59 0.21
C ARG A 56 14.47 15.68 -0.25
N ILE A 57 15.37 14.98 0.43
CA ILE A 57 16.82 15.03 0.22
C ILE A 57 17.27 13.83 -0.62
N ILE A 58 16.62 12.68 -0.43
CA ILE A 58 16.89 11.47 -1.19
C ILE A 58 16.46 11.67 -2.64
N ARG A 59 17.41 11.64 -3.57
CA ARG A 59 17.14 11.46 -5.01
C ARG A 59 17.85 10.21 -5.49
N ILE A 60 17.07 9.22 -5.92
CA ILE A 60 17.61 7.94 -6.38
C ILE A 60 17.76 8.02 -7.89
N ASN A 61 18.95 7.76 -8.40
CA ASN A 61 19.15 7.53 -9.83
C ASN A 61 18.73 6.09 -10.14
N ARG A 62 17.76 5.88 -11.04
CA ARG A 62 17.32 4.51 -11.39
C ARG A 62 18.46 3.63 -11.89
N ASN A 63 19.49 4.23 -12.49
CA ASN A 63 20.64 3.50 -13.00
C ASN A 63 21.59 3.02 -11.90
N SER A 64 21.63 3.66 -10.73
CA SER A 64 22.54 3.24 -9.65
C SER A 64 21.98 2.09 -8.82
N ILE A 65 20.66 2.03 -8.64
CA ILE A 65 20.00 0.95 -7.89
C ILE A 65 18.76 0.42 -8.63
N PRO A 66 18.92 -0.21 -9.81
CA PRO A 66 17.80 -0.60 -10.68
C PRO A 66 16.90 -1.67 -10.06
N ILE A 67 17.48 -2.55 -9.24
CA ILE A 67 16.74 -3.65 -8.60
C ILE A 67 15.83 -3.12 -7.49
N THR A 68 16.31 -2.23 -6.63
CA THR A 68 15.47 -1.70 -5.54
C THR A 68 14.38 -0.78 -6.08
N THR A 69 14.67 0.02 -7.09
CA THR A 69 13.67 0.92 -7.72
C THR A 69 12.56 0.14 -8.42
N THR A 70 12.87 -0.95 -9.11
CA THR A 70 11.87 -1.83 -9.71
C THR A 70 11.02 -2.55 -8.65
N ILE A 71 11.63 -3.07 -7.57
CA ILE A 71 10.89 -3.72 -6.47
C ILE A 71 9.97 -2.72 -5.75
N ILE A 72 10.44 -1.49 -5.48
CA ILE A 72 9.60 -0.43 -4.90
C ILE A 72 8.43 -0.09 -5.83
N GLY A 73 8.66 -0.02 -7.14
CA GLY A 73 7.60 0.20 -8.12
C GLY A 73 6.53 -0.90 -8.08
N LEU A 74 6.95 -2.18 -8.13
CA LEU A 74 6.05 -3.33 -8.11
C LEU A 74 5.27 -3.46 -6.80
N THR A 75 5.92 -3.23 -5.67
CA THR A 75 5.29 -3.30 -4.35
C THR A 75 4.28 -2.16 -4.14
N ASN A 76 4.58 -0.95 -4.61
CA ASN A 76 3.65 0.17 -4.61
C ASN A 76 2.45 -0.08 -5.53
N ALA A 77 2.68 -0.62 -6.73
CA ALA A 77 1.62 -1.05 -7.64
C ALA A 77 0.64 -2.05 -6.99
N ALA A 78 1.19 -3.02 -6.26
CA ALA A 78 0.38 -4.00 -5.54
C ALA A 78 -0.38 -3.40 -4.34
N LEU A 79 0.19 -2.42 -3.62
CA LEU A 79 -0.50 -1.72 -2.52
C LEU A 79 -1.68 -0.84 -2.98
N ILE A 80 -1.55 -0.23 -4.16
CA ILE A 80 -2.66 0.51 -4.79
C ILE A 80 -3.77 -0.49 -5.13
N GLY A 81 -3.40 -1.67 -5.63
CA GLY A 81 -4.32 -2.74 -6.04
C GLY A 81 -4.56 -2.74 -7.55
N LEU A 82 -3.48 -2.58 -8.35
CA LEU A 82 -3.59 -2.69 -9.81
C LEU A 82 -4.11 -4.09 -10.22
N PRO A 83 -4.86 -4.19 -11.33
CA PRO A 83 -5.40 -5.48 -11.80
C PRO A 83 -4.27 -6.49 -11.97
N PHE A 84 -4.56 -7.76 -11.66
CA PHE A 84 -3.63 -8.90 -11.66
C PHE A 84 -2.55 -8.90 -10.55
N THR A 85 -2.55 -7.92 -9.63
CA THR A 85 -1.68 -7.99 -8.45
C THR A 85 -2.36 -8.72 -7.28
N SER A 86 -1.60 -9.33 -6.38
CA SER A 86 -2.19 -9.98 -5.19
C SER A 86 -2.94 -8.99 -4.28
N GLY A 87 -2.55 -7.71 -4.30
CA GLY A 87 -3.27 -6.65 -3.62
C GLY A 87 -4.69 -6.42 -4.17
N PHE A 88 -4.90 -6.60 -5.47
CA PHE A 88 -6.22 -6.52 -6.09
C PHE A 88 -7.15 -7.64 -5.58
N PHE A 89 -6.68 -8.90 -5.61
CA PHE A 89 -7.47 -10.05 -5.18
C PHE A 89 -7.93 -10.00 -3.72
N SER A 90 -7.24 -9.26 -2.86
CA SER A 90 -7.64 -9.10 -1.46
C SER A 90 -8.45 -7.82 -1.24
N LYS A 91 -7.93 -6.69 -1.72
CA LYS A 91 -8.47 -5.36 -1.40
C LYS A 91 -9.76 -5.06 -2.16
N ASP A 92 -9.87 -5.48 -3.42
CA ASP A 92 -11.04 -5.17 -4.26
C ASP A 92 -12.29 -5.93 -3.76
N ILE A 93 -12.12 -7.21 -3.40
CA ILE A 93 -13.20 -8.03 -2.82
C ILE A 93 -13.64 -7.47 -1.44
N ILE A 94 -12.71 -6.94 -0.65
CA ILE A 94 -13.06 -6.27 0.62
C ILE A 94 -13.93 -5.04 0.35
N ILE A 95 -13.54 -4.21 -0.63
CA ILE A 95 -14.28 -3.00 -0.99
C ILE A 95 -15.66 -3.33 -1.55
N GLU A 96 -15.76 -4.34 -2.42
CA GLU A 96 -17.04 -4.81 -2.97
C GLU A 96 -18.00 -5.24 -1.85
N LYS A 97 -17.51 -6.01 -0.87
CA LYS A 97 -18.32 -6.39 0.30
C LYS A 97 -18.74 -5.20 1.15
N ILE A 98 -17.86 -4.22 1.32
CA ILE A 98 -18.18 -2.97 2.02
C ILE A 98 -19.30 -2.22 1.31
N ILE A 99 -19.22 -2.08 -0.02
CA ILE A 99 -20.23 -1.38 -0.83
C ILE A 99 -21.56 -2.14 -0.85
N SER A 100 -21.53 -3.47 -0.92
CA SER A 100 -22.74 -4.31 -0.90
C SER A 100 -23.40 -4.38 0.48
N SER A 101 -22.66 -4.09 1.55
CA SER A 101 -23.19 -4.16 2.92
C SER A 101 -24.07 -2.95 3.26
N LYS A 102 -25.01 -3.12 4.19
CA LYS A 102 -25.88 -2.03 4.72
C LYS A 102 -25.12 -1.11 5.68
N ILE A 103 -23.96 -0.63 5.24
CA ILE A 103 -23.16 0.33 5.98
C ILE A 103 -23.63 1.75 5.64
N GLU A 104 -23.48 2.66 6.59
CA GLU A 104 -23.74 4.09 6.40
C GLU A 104 -22.98 4.66 5.19
N CYS A 105 -23.69 5.41 4.34
CA CYS A 105 -23.13 6.01 3.11
C CYS A 105 -21.86 6.85 3.36
N ILE A 106 -21.78 7.49 4.53
CA ILE A 106 -20.62 8.26 4.96
C ILE A 106 -19.37 7.37 5.08
N LEU A 107 -19.50 6.17 5.64
CA LEU A 107 -18.38 5.26 5.85
C LEU A 107 -17.83 4.74 4.52
N THR A 108 -18.71 4.39 3.58
CA THR A 108 -18.31 3.95 2.24
C THR A 108 -17.53 5.03 1.51
N LEU A 109 -17.95 6.29 1.64
CA LEU A 109 -17.28 7.44 1.00
C LEU A 109 -15.90 7.72 1.61
N ILE A 110 -15.75 7.57 2.93
CA ILE A 110 -14.45 7.66 3.62
C ILE A 110 -13.50 6.55 3.12
N ILE A 111 -13.99 5.33 2.96
CA ILE A 111 -13.15 4.20 2.50
C ILE A 111 -12.69 4.43 1.05
N ILE A 112 -13.59 4.88 0.16
CA ILE A 112 -13.25 5.18 -1.23
C ILE A 112 -12.22 6.33 -1.32
N SER A 113 -12.44 7.42 -0.59
CA SER A 113 -11.49 8.54 -0.58
C SER A 113 -10.11 8.12 -0.04
N SER A 114 -10.10 7.22 0.95
CA SER A 114 -8.86 6.64 1.47
C SER A 114 -8.04 5.94 0.37
N ILE A 115 -8.68 5.27 -0.60
CA ILE A 115 -7.99 4.60 -1.72
C ILE A 115 -7.30 5.63 -2.61
N GLY A 116 -7.98 6.75 -2.92
CA GLY A 116 -7.42 7.86 -3.69
C GLY A 116 -6.17 8.46 -3.04
N ILE A 117 -6.19 8.68 -1.72
CA ILE A 117 -5.03 9.17 -0.95
C ILE A 117 -3.85 8.20 -1.05
N THR A 118 -4.13 6.92 -1.30
CA THR A 118 -3.07 5.92 -1.40
C THR A 118 -2.46 5.73 -2.75
N ALA A 119 -3.23 5.99 -3.80
CA ALA A 119 -2.65 6.21 -5.10
C ALA A 119 -1.71 7.43 -5.07
N SER A 120 -2.15 8.56 -4.50
CA SER A 120 -1.35 9.80 -4.50
C SER A 120 -0.02 9.66 -3.75
N TYR A 121 0.01 9.03 -2.56
CA TYR A 121 1.30 8.80 -1.88
C TYR A 121 2.20 7.85 -2.65
N SER A 122 1.63 6.84 -3.32
CA SER A 122 2.42 5.79 -4.01
C SER A 122 3.13 6.39 -5.22
N ILE A 123 2.42 7.24 -5.96
CA ILE A 123 2.97 8.02 -7.08
C ILE A 123 4.12 8.91 -6.59
N ARG A 124 3.95 9.58 -5.42
CA ARG A 124 5.02 10.41 -4.85
C ARG A 124 6.30 9.61 -4.54
N ILE A 125 6.18 8.36 -4.08
CA ILE A 125 7.34 7.50 -3.82
C ILE A 125 8.02 7.08 -5.13
N ILE A 126 7.25 6.78 -6.18
CA ILE A 126 7.80 6.40 -7.49
C ILE A 126 8.57 7.58 -8.14
N ASN A 127 8.03 8.81 -8.02
CA ASN A 127 8.65 10.04 -8.53
C ASN A 127 9.97 10.41 -7.84
N LEU A 128 10.34 9.71 -6.77
CA LEU A 128 11.62 9.90 -6.09
C LEU A 128 12.80 9.29 -6.86
N SER A 129 12.49 8.34 -7.74
CA SER A 129 13.42 7.74 -8.70
C SER A 129 13.30 8.47 -10.03
N ASN A 130 14.19 9.44 -10.26
CA ASN A 130 14.34 10.09 -11.56
C ASN A 130 15.27 9.27 -12.44
#